data_AF-A0A7L4P5E0-F1
#
_entry.id   AF-A0A7L4P5E0-F1
#
_cell.length_a   1.000
_cell.length_b   1.000
_cell.length_c   1.000
_cell.angle_alpha   90.00
_cell.angle_beta   90.00
_cell.angle_gamma   90.00
#
_symmetry.space_group_name_H-M   'P 1'
#
loop_
_entity.id
_entity.type
_entity.pdbx_description
1 polymer ?
#
loop_
_entity_poly.entity_id
_entity_poly.type
_entity_poly.pdbx_seq_one_letter_code
_entity_poly.pdbx_strand_id
1 'polypeptide(L)'
;MKFEKEIRSSIETECEDYFLGAVDLSLLENQLTKKYDSLIAEYPRAISVGITLPSFYDRLKDYKKFYKQTNCQLKYITSQLSRLLEREGYQALPMPKSRKNHPHISFHEAVAYLAEMGKIENNLLITPEAGSKVNWGTVLTNAPL
;
A
#
# COMPACT_ATOMS: atom_id res chain seq x y z
N MET A 1 14.86 5.21 -4.30
CA MET A 1 14.76 3.76 -4.63
C MET A 1 15.20 3.48 -6.07
N LYS A 2 15.67 2.29 -6.44
CA LYS A 2 15.75 1.92 -7.88
C LYS A 2 14.32 1.92 -8.42
N PHE A 3 14.14 2.41 -9.65
CA PHE A 3 12.81 2.59 -10.29
C PHE A 3 11.93 3.70 -9.71
N GLU A 4 12.44 4.57 -8.83
CA GLU A 4 11.60 5.59 -8.19
C GLU A 4 10.88 6.48 -9.20
N LYS A 5 11.61 6.93 -10.23
CA LYS A 5 11.07 7.82 -11.25
C LYS A 5 9.99 7.13 -12.07
N GLU A 6 10.22 5.89 -12.46
CA GLU A 6 9.30 5.09 -13.27
C GLU A 6 8.04 4.72 -12.46
N ILE A 7 8.20 4.37 -11.17
CA ILE A 7 7.09 4.11 -10.25
C ILE A 7 6.23 5.35 -10.09
N ARG A 8 6.83 6.52 -9.78
CA ARG A 8 6.11 7.79 -9.64
C ARG A 8 5.37 8.14 -10.92
N SER A 9 6.06 8.10 -12.06
CA SER A 9 5.46 8.36 -13.36
C SER A 9 4.28 7.43 -13.66
N SER A 10 4.34 6.15 -13.25
CA SER A 10 3.23 5.20 -13.43
C SER A 10 2.06 5.45 -12.48
N ILE A 11 2.28 6.01 -11.30
CA ILE A 11 1.20 6.38 -10.36
C ILE A 11 0.52 7.66 -10.84
N GLU A 12 1.31 8.63 -11.29
CA GLU A 12 0.87 9.97 -11.72
C GLU A 12 0.00 9.95 -12.98
N THR A 13 0.01 8.87 -13.77
CA THR A 13 -1.00 8.69 -14.84
C THR A 13 -2.42 8.47 -14.30
N GLU A 14 -2.54 8.05 -13.04
CA GLU A 14 -3.81 7.68 -12.41
C GLU A 14 -4.20 8.59 -11.24
N CYS A 15 -3.22 9.16 -10.52
CA CYS A 15 -3.46 9.88 -9.27
C CYS A 15 -2.38 10.93 -8.99
N GLU A 16 -2.79 12.16 -8.74
CA GLU A 16 -1.89 13.27 -8.36
C GLU A 16 -1.66 13.35 -6.83
N ASP A 17 -2.68 13.01 -6.04
CA ASP A 17 -2.62 13.01 -4.56
C ASP A 17 -2.41 11.59 -4.04
N TYR A 18 -1.13 11.22 -3.87
CA TYR A 18 -0.73 9.88 -3.46
C TYR A 18 0.37 9.88 -2.40
N PHE A 19 0.35 8.81 -1.61
CA PHE A 19 1.46 8.42 -0.73
C PHE A 19 2.27 7.34 -1.44
N LEU A 20 3.60 7.40 -1.30
CA LEU A 20 4.50 6.38 -1.81
C LEU A 20 5.59 6.10 -0.77
N GLY A 21 5.72 4.84 -0.39
CA GLY A 21 6.79 4.37 0.48
C GLY A 21 7.32 3.03 0.00
N ALA A 22 8.56 2.71 0.34
CA ALA A 22 9.16 1.41 0.12
C ALA A 22 9.80 0.91 1.41
N VAL A 23 9.80 -0.41 1.61
CA VAL A 23 10.39 -1.02 2.80
C VAL A 23 11.00 -2.38 2.47
N ASP A 24 12.16 -2.66 3.06
CA ASP A 24 12.73 -4.00 3.10
C ASP A 24 12.15 -4.77 4.30
N LEU A 25 11.23 -5.68 4.01
CA LEU A 25 10.54 -6.50 5.01
C LEU A 25 11.45 -7.61 5.55
N SER A 26 12.52 -7.99 4.84
CA SER A 26 13.44 -9.04 5.29
C SER A 26 14.32 -8.61 6.46
N LEU A 27 14.51 -7.30 6.64
CA LEU A 27 15.32 -6.72 7.72
C LEU A 27 14.51 -6.47 8.99
N LEU A 28 13.20 -6.75 8.97
CA LEU A 28 12.27 -6.36 10.02
C LEU A 28 11.63 -7.58 10.67
N GLU A 29 12.02 -7.89 11.91
CA GLU A 29 11.22 -8.76 12.75
C GLU A 29 9.99 -7.97 13.25
N ASN A 30 8.83 -8.17 12.63
CA ASN A 30 7.60 -7.49 13.02
C ASN A 30 6.40 -8.45 13.12
N GLN A 31 5.72 -8.42 14.28
CA GLN A 31 4.54 -9.25 14.53
C GLN A 31 3.38 -8.96 13.57
N LEU A 32 3.32 -7.75 13.01
CA LEU A 32 2.28 -7.34 12.04
C LEU A 32 2.38 -8.10 10.71
N THR A 33 3.59 -8.50 10.33
CA THR A 33 3.88 -9.17 9.06
C THR A 33 4.14 -10.66 9.21
N LYS A 34 4.31 -11.16 10.44
CA LYS A 34 4.65 -12.57 10.75
C LYS A 34 3.82 -13.64 10.03
N LYS A 35 2.51 -13.40 9.84
CA LYS A 35 1.64 -14.35 9.11
C LYS A 35 1.92 -14.43 7.60
N TYR A 36 2.79 -13.57 7.09
CA TYR A 36 3.20 -13.49 5.70
C TYR A 36 4.69 -13.86 5.50
N ASP A 37 5.37 -14.43 6.49
CA ASP A 37 6.80 -14.75 6.43
C ASP A 37 7.16 -15.60 5.20
N SER A 38 6.32 -16.56 4.81
CA SER A 38 6.54 -17.36 3.61
C SER A 38 6.53 -16.52 2.32
N LEU A 39 5.61 -15.55 2.23
CA LEU A 39 5.58 -14.61 1.10
C LEU A 39 6.75 -13.63 1.15
N ILE A 40 7.13 -13.15 2.34
CA ILE A 40 8.25 -12.22 2.50
C ILE A 40 9.58 -12.88 2.13
N ALA A 41 9.73 -14.19 2.35
CA ALA A 41 10.90 -14.93 1.90
C ALA A 41 11.07 -14.91 0.36
N GLU A 42 9.97 -14.95 -0.39
CA GLU A 42 9.97 -14.85 -1.86
C GLU A 42 10.05 -13.39 -2.35
N TYR A 43 9.38 -12.49 -1.62
CA TYR A 43 9.24 -11.08 -1.96
C TYR A 43 9.69 -10.19 -0.77
N PRO A 44 11.01 -10.02 -0.58
CA PRO A 44 11.58 -9.41 0.63
C PRO A 44 11.30 -7.92 0.77
N ARG A 45 10.84 -7.24 -0.29
CA ARG A 45 10.59 -5.80 -0.31
C ARG A 45 9.15 -5.50 -0.66
N ALA A 46 8.67 -4.34 -0.23
CA ALA A 46 7.32 -3.90 -0.51
C ALA A 46 7.27 -2.42 -0.92
N ILE A 47 6.42 -2.12 -1.90
CA ILE A 47 5.99 -0.77 -2.25
C ILE A 47 4.61 -0.55 -1.65
N SER A 48 4.46 0.50 -0.84
CA SER A 48 3.17 0.97 -0.32
C SER A 48 2.70 2.16 -1.14
N VAL A 49 1.44 2.13 -1.60
CA VAL A 49 0.80 3.26 -2.28
C VAL A 49 -0.49 3.61 -1.53
N GLY A 50 -0.65 4.88 -1.19
CA GLY A 50 -1.84 5.42 -0.53
C GLY A 50 -2.57 6.43 -1.41
N ILE A 51 -3.90 6.46 -1.34
CA ILE A 51 -4.73 7.50 -1.98
C ILE A 51 -5.65 8.08 -0.92
N THR A 52 -5.68 9.41 -0.82
CA THR A 52 -6.55 10.12 0.11
C THR A 52 -8.02 9.88 -0.22
N LEU A 53 -8.81 9.59 0.80
CA LEU A 53 -10.26 9.57 0.74
C LEU A 53 -10.75 11.01 0.95
N PRO A 54 -11.61 11.55 0.06
CA PRO A 54 -12.09 12.93 0.19
C PRO A 54 -12.70 13.23 1.57
N SER A 55 -12.53 14.46 2.05
CA SER A 55 -12.83 14.83 3.43
C SER A 55 -14.31 15.09 3.73
N PHE A 56 -15.12 15.38 2.71
CA PHE A 56 -16.55 15.71 2.81
C PHE A 56 -17.45 14.45 2.77
N TYR A 57 -17.50 13.69 3.86
CA TYR A 57 -18.51 12.63 4.02
C TYR A 57 -19.30 12.79 5.30
N ASP A 58 -20.45 13.45 5.22
CA ASP A 58 -21.47 13.42 6.28
C ASP A 58 -22.23 12.09 6.32
N ARG A 59 -22.08 11.21 5.31
CA ARG A 59 -22.85 9.96 5.19
C ARG A 59 -22.00 8.73 4.90
N LEU A 60 -22.23 7.66 5.68
CA LEU A 60 -21.62 6.32 5.54
C LEU A 60 -21.73 5.73 4.12
N LYS A 61 -22.80 6.05 3.37
CA LYS A 61 -22.97 5.57 1.98
C LYS A 61 -21.95 6.19 1.04
N ASP A 62 -21.62 7.46 1.22
CA ASP A 62 -20.64 8.15 0.40
C ASP A 62 -19.26 7.58 0.66
N TYR A 63 -18.87 7.42 1.93
CA TYR A 63 -17.61 6.75 2.29
C TYR A 63 -17.41 5.39 1.59
N LYS A 64 -18.43 4.51 1.59
CA LYS A 64 -18.34 3.21 0.91
C LYS A 64 -18.12 3.33 -0.60
N LYS A 65 -18.78 4.30 -1.25
CA LYS A 65 -18.64 4.56 -2.69
C LYS A 65 -17.21 4.96 -3.02
N PHE A 66 -16.66 5.93 -2.31
CA PHE A 66 -15.31 6.43 -2.57
C PHE A 66 -14.22 5.45 -2.15
N TYR A 67 -14.43 4.71 -1.06
CA TYR A 67 -13.55 3.60 -0.70
C TYR A 67 -13.51 2.54 -1.79
N LYS A 68 -14.66 2.19 -2.40
CA LYS A 68 -14.71 1.26 -3.53
C LYS A 68 -13.99 1.82 -4.76
N GLN A 69 -14.17 3.10 -5.07
CA GLN A 69 -13.51 3.76 -6.20
C GLN A 69 -11.99 3.78 -6.04
N THR A 70 -11.49 4.31 -4.93
CA THR A 70 -10.04 4.33 -4.62
C THR A 70 -9.46 2.92 -4.54
N ASN A 71 -10.23 1.93 -4.09
CA ASN A 71 -9.79 0.53 -4.11
C ASN A 71 -9.62 -0.02 -5.53
N CYS A 72 -10.49 0.34 -6.48
CA CYS A 72 -10.31 -0.03 -7.88
C CYS A 72 -9.06 0.65 -8.48
N GLN A 73 -8.86 1.92 -8.16
CA GLN A 73 -7.70 2.70 -8.60
C GLN A 73 -6.38 2.11 -8.07
N LEU A 74 -6.31 1.79 -6.77
CA LEU A 74 -5.15 1.12 -6.16
C LEU A 74 -4.87 -0.26 -6.77
N LYS A 75 -5.91 -1.04 -7.11
CA LYS A 75 -5.72 -2.32 -7.82
C LYS A 75 -5.10 -2.12 -9.21
N TYR A 76 -5.55 -1.10 -9.92
CA TYR A 76 -4.98 -0.78 -11.22
C TYR A 76 -3.51 -0.33 -11.08
N ILE A 77 -3.23 0.62 -10.20
CA ILE A 77 -1.87 1.12 -9.92
C ILE A 77 -0.94 -0.03 -9.53
N THR A 78 -1.30 -0.83 -8.53
CA THR A 78 -0.47 -1.96 -8.08
C THR A 78 -0.26 -3.00 -9.17
N SER A 79 -1.24 -3.21 -10.07
CA SER A 79 -1.06 -4.06 -11.24
C SER A 79 -0.06 -3.47 -12.24
N GLN A 80 -0.10 -2.17 -12.52
CA GLN A 80 0.87 -1.51 -13.41
C GLN A 80 2.28 -1.54 -12.83
N LEU A 81 2.42 -1.23 -11.53
CA LEU A 81 3.71 -1.30 -10.85
C LEU A 81 4.30 -2.72 -10.88
N SER A 82 3.46 -3.74 -10.69
CA SER A 82 3.92 -5.13 -10.79
C SER A 82 4.43 -5.45 -12.20
N ARG A 83 3.69 -5.06 -13.24
CA ARG A 83 4.11 -5.24 -14.64
C ARG A 83 5.39 -4.48 -14.98
N LEU A 84 5.58 -3.29 -14.42
CA LEU A 84 6.78 -2.49 -14.59
C LEU A 84 7.99 -3.26 -14.04
N LEU A 85 7.91 -3.77 -12.81
CA LEU A 85 8.99 -4.54 -12.19
C LEU A 85 9.24 -5.88 -12.91
N GLU A 86 8.19 -6.56 -13.34
CA GLU A 86 8.27 -7.80 -14.12
C GLU A 86 8.99 -7.60 -15.46
N ARG A 87 8.75 -6.49 -16.15
CA ARG A 87 9.47 -6.15 -17.40
C ARG A 87 10.96 -5.95 -17.20
N GLU A 88 11.35 -5.49 -16.01
CA GLU A 88 12.75 -5.31 -15.62
C GLU A 88 13.38 -6.61 -15.07
N GLY A 89 12.65 -7.74 -15.13
CA GLY A 89 13.15 -9.07 -14.76
C GLY A 89 12.97 -9.43 -13.29
N TYR A 90 12.18 -8.67 -12.53
CA TYR A 90 11.92 -8.93 -11.10
C TYR A 90 10.58 -9.61 -10.89
N GLN A 91 10.43 -10.30 -9.76
CA GLN A 91 9.14 -10.83 -9.34
C GLN A 91 8.37 -9.72 -8.61
N ALA A 92 7.08 -9.60 -8.90
CA ALA A 92 6.20 -8.65 -8.24
C ALA A 92 4.80 -9.24 -8.02
N LEU A 93 4.24 -9.00 -6.83
CA LEU A 93 2.94 -9.52 -6.43
C LEU A 93 2.07 -8.37 -5.87
N PRO A 94 1.03 -7.93 -6.59
CA PRO A 94 0.08 -6.96 -6.07
C PRO A 94 -0.79 -7.65 -5.01
N MET A 95 -0.69 -7.20 -3.77
CA MET A 95 -1.38 -7.85 -2.67
C MET A 95 -2.89 -7.60 -2.73
N PRO A 96 -3.72 -8.65 -2.70
CA PRO A 96 -5.17 -8.49 -2.68
C PRO A 96 -5.60 -7.96 -1.31
N LYS A 97 -6.63 -7.10 -1.32
CA LYS A 97 -7.29 -6.73 -0.07
C LYS A 97 -7.94 -7.94 0.58
N SER A 98 -7.50 -8.28 1.79
CA SER A 98 -8.25 -9.17 2.65
C SER A 98 -9.51 -8.47 3.16
N ARG A 99 -10.54 -9.25 3.51
CA ARG A 99 -11.60 -8.72 4.38
C ARG A 99 -10.92 -8.29 5.70
N LYS A 100 -11.24 -7.09 6.21
CA LYS A 100 -10.75 -6.68 7.53
C LYS A 100 -11.31 -7.67 8.55
N ASN A 101 -10.42 -8.48 9.13
CA ASN A 101 -10.76 -9.24 10.34
C ASN A 101 -10.53 -8.27 11.51
N HIS A 102 -11.61 -7.71 12.04
CA HIS A 102 -11.52 -6.89 13.25
C HIS A 102 -10.91 -7.74 14.40
N PRO A 103 -10.04 -7.17 15.24
CA PRO A 103 -9.74 -5.73 15.43
C PRO A 103 -8.38 -5.25 14.88
N HIS A 104 -7.73 -5.96 13.96
CA HIS A 104 -6.35 -5.61 13.56
C HIS A 104 -6.28 -4.72 12.31
N ILE A 105 -5.19 -3.94 12.19
CA ILE A 105 -4.84 -3.25 10.94
C ILE A 105 -4.64 -4.26 9.80
N SER A 106 -4.92 -3.82 8.58
CA SER A 106 -4.66 -4.62 7.38
C SER A 106 -3.17 -4.73 7.09
N PHE A 107 -2.79 -5.71 6.26
CA PHE A 107 -1.42 -5.82 5.77
C PHE A 107 -0.94 -4.54 5.06
N HIS A 108 -1.83 -3.90 4.28
CA HIS A 108 -1.50 -2.65 3.59
C HIS A 108 -1.19 -1.52 4.57
N GLU A 109 -1.99 -1.37 5.63
CA GLU A 109 -1.72 -0.39 6.70
C GLU A 109 -0.43 -0.74 7.47
N ALA A 110 -0.14 -2.03 7.68
CA ALA A 110 1.10 -2.46 8.33
C ALA A 110 2.34 -2.12 7.48
N VAL A 111 2.31 -2.39 6.18
CA VAL A 111 3.40 -2.04 5.26
C VAL A 111 3.56 -0.54 5.13
N ALA A 112 2.46 0.22 5.08
CA ALA A 112 2.52 1.69 5.08
C ALA A 112 3.13 2.26 6.37
N TYR A 113 2.79 1.70 7.54
CA TYR A 113 3.44 2.04 8.81
C TYR A 113 4.94 1.75 8.77
N LEU A 114 5.33 0.56 8.30
CA LEU A 114 6.74 0.15 8.18
C LEU A 114 7.51 0.98 7.15
N ALA A 115 6.83 1.53 6.15
CA ALA A 115 7.38 2.50 5.20
C ALA A 115 7.30 3.95 5.73
N GLU A 116 7.12 4.14 7.03
CA GLU A 116 7.15 5.44 7.73
C GLU A 116 6.06 6.44 7.30
N MET A 117 4.93 5.96 6.77
CA MET A 117 3.86 6.84 6.29
C MET A 117 2.97 7.43 7.40
N GLY A 118 3.12 6.98 8.65
CA GLY A 118 2.28 7.43 9.76
C GLY A 118 2.45 6.62 11.04
N LYS A 119 1.52 6.78 11.97
CA LYS A 119 1.50 6.05 13.26
C LYS A 119 0.26 5.21 13.42
N ILE A 120 0.38 4.08 14.10
CA ILE A 120 -0.78 3.24 14.43
C ILE A 120 -1.41 3.75 15.72
N GLU A 121 -2.68 4.17 15.65
CA GLU A 121 -3.49 4.59 16.79
C GLU A 121 -4.87 3.95 16.69
N ASN A 122 -5.38 3.37 17.78
CA ASN A 122 -6.71 2.77 17.84
C ASN A 122 -7.03 1.82 16.65
N ASN A 123 -6.06 0.98 16.26
CA ASN A 123 -6.16 0.06 15.11
C ASN A 123 -6.39 0.73 13.74
N LEU A 124 -5.92 1.96 13.59
CA LEU A 124 -5.89 2.70 12.33
C LEU A 124 -4.49 3.25 12.09
N LEU A 125 -4.08 3.34 10.83
CA LEU A 125 -2.91 4.11 10.45
C LEU A 125 -3.31 5.57 10.30
N ILE A 126 -2.66 6.45 11.05
CA ILE A 126 -2.87 7.90 11.05
C ILE A 126 -1.68 8.55 10.35
N THR A 127 -1.91 9.14 9.18
CA THR A 127 -0.90 9.97 8.49
C THR A 127 -0.95 11.41 9.01
N PRO A 128 0.18 12.14 9.04
CA PRO A 128 0.19 13.55 9.41
C PRO A 128 -0.71 14.43 8.54
N GLU A 129 -0.80 14.14 7.24
CA GLU A 129 -1.44 14.99 6.23
C GLU A 129 -2.94 14.71 6.09
N ALA A 130 -3.34 13.44 6.21
CA ALA A 130 -4.71 12.98 5.91
C ALA A 130 -5.37 12.19 7.05
N GLY A 131 -4.69 12.03 8.19
CA GLY A 131 -5.18 11.24 9.31
C GLY A 131 -5.45 9.79 8.90
N SER A 132 -6.58 9.21 9.33
CA SER A 132 -6.98 7.85 8.94
C SER A 132 -7.67 7.77 7.58
N LYS A 133 -7.69 8.85 6.80
CA LYS A 133 -8.44 8.95 5.54
C LYS A 133 -7.59 8.58 4.34
N VAL A 134 -6.75 7.57 4.46
CA VAL A 134 -5.94 7.05 3.35
C VAL A 134 -6.33 5.61 3.09
N ASN A 135 -6.57 5.31 1.82
CA ASN A 135 -6.76 3.96 1.35
C ASN A 135 -5.44 3.41 0.82
N TRP A 136 -5.07 2.19 1.20
CA TRP A 136 -3.74 1.64 0.93
C TRP A 136 -3.77 0.43 0.00
N GLY A 137 -2.72 0.32 -0.83
CA GLY A 137 -2.37 -0.81 -1.68
C GLY A 137 -0.89 -1.17 -1.51
N THR A 138 -0.53 -2.41 -1.82
CA THR A 138 0.84 -2.91 -1.65
C THR A 138 1.25 -3.79 -2.82
N VAL A 139 2.49 -3.63 -3.29
CA VAL A 139 3.16 -4.59 -4.17
C VAL A 139 4.32 -5.20 -3.40
N LEU A 140 4.35 -6.52 -3.28
CA LEU A 140 5.53 -7.24 -2.79
C LEU A 140 6.48 -7.52 -3.98
N THR A 141 7.78 -7.43 -3.78
CA THR A 141 8.76 -7.63 -4.86
C THR A 141 10.11 -8.10 -4.35
N ASN A 142 10.88 -8.72 -5.24
CA ASN A 142 12.32 -8.95 -5.05
C ASN A 142 13.19 -7.89 -5.76
N ALA A 143 12.60 -6.89 -6.42
CA ALA A 143 13.32 -5.77 -7.02
C ALA A 143 14.07 -4.97 -5.95
N PRO A 144 15.32 -4.52 -6.18
CA PRO A 144 16.05 -3.71 -5.22
C PRO A 144 15.44 -2.31 -5.17
N LEU A 145 14.59 -2.03 -4.18
CA LEU A 145 13.98 -0.72 -3.96
C LEU A 145 14.98 0.17 -3.24
#